data_AF-A0A172T8P7-F1
#
_entry.id   AF-A0A172T8P7-F1
#
_cell.length_a   1.000
_cell.length_b   1.000
_cell.length_c   1.000
_cell.angle_alpha   90.00
_cell.angle_beta   90.00
_cell.angle_gamma   90.00
#
_symmetry.space_group_name_H-M   'P 1'
#
loop_
_entity.id
_entity.type
_entity.pdbx_description
1 polymer ?
#
loop_
_entity_poly.entity_id
_entity_poly.type
_entity_poly.pdbx_seq_one_letter_code
_entity_poly.pdbx_strand_id
1 'polypeptide(L)'
;MSLIGKEMKVKSVTWKKVATQDVLLKDLGAGTFDAVFDARLPQVISDIDQSAPLGCTGGVLFARPGGPSTQAGLQGKSIAMTTDHPYFNYIRNLPFPKKVNVFPSADEGLLGFLLGSVDVVLLDRFDALKMYKKVGPEKLQVSPLLWSQPMYVVVSTDPKKEVTAAINKALNKLQSNGVYATLSKKYFTQDVRCTQ
;
A
#
# COMPACT_ATOMS: atom_id res chain seq x y z
N MET A 1 7.41 8.81 -8.84
CA MET A 1 8.11 10.11 -8.75
C MET A 1 8.96 10.48 -9.95
N SER A 2 9.78 9.61 -10.56
CA SER A 2 10.63 10.04 -11.70
C SER A 2 9.84 10.64 -12.88
N LEU A 3 8.67 10.07 -13.22
CA LEU A 3 7.77 10.65 -14.22
C LEU A 3 7.18 11.99 -13.78
N ILE A 4 6.81 12.12 -12.51
CA ILE A 4 6.33 13.38 -11.92
C ILE A 4 7.43 14.45 -12.04
N GLY A 5 8.67 14.12 -11.68
CA GLY A 5 9.82 15.03 -11.83
C GLY A 5 10.04 15.46 -13.29
N LYS A 6 9.93 14.52 -14.24
CA LYS A 6 10.00 14.85 -15.67
C LYS A 6 8.90 15.84 -16.10
N GLU A 7 7.67 15.64 -15.66
CA GLU A 7 6.55 16.55 -15.94
C GLU A 7 6.73 17.93 -15.28
N MET A 8 7.31 17.96 -14.07
CA MET A 8 7.69 19.18 -13.36
C MET A 8 8.92 19.88 -13.96
N LYS A 9 9.61 19.25 -14.92
CA LYS A 9 10.85 19.73 -15.53
C LYS A 9 11.99 19.96 -14.52
N VAL A 10 12.04 19.17 -13.45
CA VAL A 10 13.20 19.20 -12.54
C VAL A 10 14.41 18.57 -13.25
N LYS A 11 15.61 19.15 -13.03
CA LYS A 11 16.85 18.71 -13.71
C LYS A 11 17.16 17.23 -13.47
N SER A 12 16.94 16.77 -12.25
CA SER A 12 17.14 15.38 -11.85
C SER A 12 16.28 15.02 -10.65
N VAL A 13 16.03 13.73 -10.47
CA VAL A 13 15.40 13.16 -9.26
C VAL A 13 16.40 12.21 -8.65
N THR A 14 16.86 12.51 -7.42
CA THR A 14 17.80 11.66 -6.69
C THR A 14 17.04 10.84 -5.64
N TRP A 15 17.30 9.54 -5.62
CA TRP A 15 16.64 8.60 -4.73
C TRP A 15 17.53 8.24 -3.55
N LYS A 16 17.01 8.37 -2.34
CA LYS A 16 17.66 7.89 -1.12
C LYS A 16 16.70 7.00 -0.36
N LYS A 17 17.16 5.81 0.02
CA LYS A 17 16.44 4.90 0.90
C LYS A 17 16.97 5.09 2.32
N VAL A 18 16.07 5.12 3.29
CA VAL A 18 16.41 5.15 4.71
C VAL A 18 15.79 3.93 5.41
N ALA A 19 16.21 3.67 6.65
CA ALA A 19 15.81 2.47 7.37
C ALA A 19 14.36 2.51 7.90
N THR A 20 13.89 3.68 8.35
CA THR A 20 12.58 3.84 9.02
C THR A 20 11.84 5.09 8.55
N GLN A 21 10.52 5.11 8.78
CA GLN A 21 9.67 6.26 8.49
C GLN A 21 10.03 7.48 9.36
N ASP A 22 10.48 7.26 10.60
CA ASP A 22 10.95 8.34 11.48
C ASP A 22 12.15 9.07 10.87
N VAL A 23 13.08 8.33 10.24
CA VAL A 23 14.21 8.94 9.53
C VAL A 23 13.72 9.71 8.30
N LEU A 24 12.72 9.19 7.55
CA LEU A 24 12.13 9.93 6.43
C LEU A 24 11.58 11.30 6.88
N LEU A 25 10.77 11.31 7.95
CA LEU A 25 10.11 12.53 8.43
C LEU A 25 11.12 13.51 9.05
N LYS A 26 12.10 13.00 9.80
CA LYS A 26 13.20 13.82 10.35
C LYS A 26 14.01 14.48 9.23
N ASP A 27 14.42 13.72 8.23
CA ASP A 27 15.23 14.23 7.12
C ASP A 27 14.44 15.18 6.21
N LEU A 28 13.11 14.98 6.10
CA LEU A 28 12.22 15.96 5.46
C LEU A 28 12.19 17.28 6.24
N GLY A 29 11.98 17.23 7.56
CA GLY A 29 11.95 18.41 8.42
C GLY A 29 13.29 19.16 8.48
N ALA A 30 14.40 18.42 8.40
CA ALA A 30 15.75 19.00 8.31
C ALA A 30 16.08 19.58 6.91
N GLY A 31 15.21 19.41 5.92
CA GLY A 31 15.45 19.87 4.55
C GLY A 31 16.42 18.99 3.74
N THR A 32 16.83 17.84 4.26
CA THR A 32 17.66 16.85 3.54
C THR A 32 16.89 16.24 2.36
N PHE A 33 15.57 16.09 2.49
CA PHE A 33 14.68 15.66 1.42
C PHE A 33 13.71 16.76 1.00
N ASP A 34 13.39 16.80 -0.29
CA ASP A 34 12.35 17.69 -0.83
C ASP A 34 10.95 17.09 -0.72
N ALA A 35 10.88 15.76 -0.78
CA ALA A 35 9.64 15.01 -0.73
C ALA A 35 9.94 13.59 -0.27
N VAL A 36 9.00 13.00 0.48
CA VAL A 36 9.06 11.60 0.92
C VAL A 36 7.75 10.89 0.59
N PHE A 37 7.83 9.58 0.38
CA PHE A 37 6.64 8.73 0.32
C PHE A 37 7.01 7.33 0.81
N ASP A 38 6.14 6.72 1.60
CA ASP A 38 6.19 5.32 2.00
C ASP A 38 4.74 4.90 2.28
N ALA A 39 4.36 3.68 1.89
CA ALA A 39 3.02 3.16 2.12
C ALA A 39 2.64 3.08 3.61
N ARG A 40 3.65 3.07 4.49
CA ARG A 40 3.53 2.96 5.95
C ARG A 40 3.75 4.29 6.66
N LEU A 41 3.79 5.43 5.95
CA LEU A 41 3.78 6.72 6.61
C LEU A 41 2.52 6.86 7.49
N PRO A 42 2.61 7.50 8.67
CA PRO A 42 1.44 7.86 9.45
C PRO A 42 0.46 8.68 8.61
N GLN A 43 -0.84 8.44 8.79
CA GLN A 43 -1.88 9.15 8.03
C GLN A 43 -2.05 10.59 8.49
N VAL A 44 -1.77 10.85 9.77
CA VAL A 44 -1.79 12.19 10.37
C VAL A 44 -0.37 12.54 10.78
N ILE A 45 0.19 13.58 10.18
CA ILE A 45 1.53 14.10 10.43
C ILE A 45 1.41 15.62 10.54
N SER A 46 1.98 16.24 11.58
CA SER A 46 1.98 17.70 11.73
C SER A 46 3.02 18.35 10.84
N ASP A 47 2.85 19.66 10.56
CA ASP A 47 3.88 20.51 9.95
C ASP A 47 4.39 20.03 8.57
N ILE A 48 3.51 19.39 7.80
CA ILE A 48 3.78 18.87 6.46
C ILE A 48 2.61 19.17 5.52
N ASP A 49 2.92 19.20 4.23
CA ASP A 49 1.97 19.30 3.13
C ASP A 49 1.87 17.95 2.42
N GLN A 50 0.68 17.59 1.94
CA GLN A 50 0.40 16.29 1.30
C GLN A 50 -0.10 16.50 -0.12
N SER A 51 0.42 15.70 -1.06
CA SER A 51 -0.11 15.65 -2.42
C SER A 51 -1.52 15.07 -2.46
N ALA A 52 -2.16 15.09 -3.63
CA ALA A 52 -3.23 14.15 -3.93
C ALA A 52 -2.72 12.71 -3.79
N PRO A 53 -3.59 11.71 -3.50
CA PRO A 53 -3.16 10.33 -3.35
C PRO A 53 -2.45 9.80 -4.60
N LEU A 54 -1.25 9.25 -4.40
CA LEU A 54 -0.54 8.50 -5.44
C LEU A 54 -1.27 7.21 -5.81
N GLY A 55 -2.05 6.67 -4.88
CA GLY A 55 -2.79 5.41 -4.99
C GLY A 55 -3.30 5.00 -3.61
N CYS A 56 -4.08 3.93 -3.56
CA CYS A 56 -4.59 3.38 -2.31
C CYS A 56 -4.05 1.98 -2.07
N THR A 57 -3.53 1.79 -0.86
CA THR A 57 -3.22 0.49 -0.29
C THR A 57 -4.29 0.07 0.69
N GLY A 58 -4.11 -1.06 1.35
CA GLY A 58 -5.06 -1.56 2.32
C GLY A 58 -4.97 -3.06 2.55
N GLY A 59 -5.72 -3.53 3.54
CA GLY A 59 -5.80 -4.96 3.84
C GLY A 59 -6.60 -5.70 2.79
N VAL A 60 -6.05 -6.81 2.29
CA VAL A 60 -6.73 -7.74 1.38
C VAL A 60 -6.63 -9.17 1.89
N LEU A 61 -7.59 -9.98 1.48
CA LEU A 61 -7.61 -11.42 1.73
C LEU A 61 -7.00 -12.16 0.54
N PHE A 62 -6.07 -13.05 0.86
CA PHE A 62 -5.56 -14.09 -0.01
C PHE A 62 -6.28 -15.38 0.31
N ALA A 63 -7.10 -15.84 -0.62
CA ALA A 63 -7.90 -17.05 -0.48
C ALA A 63 -7.74 -17.95 -1.70
N ARG A 64 -8.17 -19.20 -1.60
CA ARG A 64 -8.33 -20.07 -2.77
C ARG A 64 -9.47 -19.53 -3.65
N PRO A 65 -9.48 -19.77 -4.96
CA PRO A 65 -10.61 -19.39 -5.81
C PRO A 65 -11.95 -19.87 -5.23
N GLY A 66 -12.93 -18.98 -5.14
CA GLY A 66 -14.22 -19.25 -4.51
C GLY A 66 -14.24 -19.16 -2.97
N GLY A 67 -13.10 -18.85 -2.35
CA GLY A 67 -12.97 -18.64 -0.91
C GLY A 67 -13.47 -17.25 -0.44
N PRO A 68 -13.19 -16.89 0.82
CA PRO A 68 -13.57 -15.60 1.37
C PRO A 68 -13.00 -14.41 0.58
N SER A 69 -13.85 -13.42 0.31
CA SER A 69 -13.48 -12.16 -0.36
C SER A 69 -14.02 -10.92 0.37
N THR A 70 -14.71 -11.11 1.49
CA THR A 70 -15.31 -10.05 2.29
C THR A 70 -15.01 -10.27 3.77
N GLN A 71 -15.20 -9.22 4.57
CA GLN A 71 -15.10 -9.32 6.03
C GLN A 71 -16.02 -10.40 6.59
N ALA A 72 -17.29 -10.45 6.17
CA ALA A 72 -18.25 -11.45 6.65
C ALA A 72 -17.82 -12.88 6.28
N GLY A 73 -17.18 -13.07 5.12
CA GLY A 73 -16.66 -14.36 4.68
C GLY A 73 -15.56 -14.95 5.59
N LEU A 74 -15.01 -14.19 6.52
CA LEU A 74 -14.02 -14.66 7.50
C LEU A 74 -14.64 -15.42 8.68
N GLN A 75 -15.97 -15.42 8.83
CA GLN A 75 -16.63 -16.15 9.91
C GLN A 75 -16.32 -17.66 9.84
N GLY A 76 -15.85 -18.21 10.95
CA GLY A 76 -15.45 -19.62 11.02
C GLY A 76 -14.19 -19.97 10.24
N LYS A 77 -13.46 -18.99 9.68
CA LYS A 77 -12.22 -19.20 8.92
C LYS A 77 -10.99 -18.95 9.78
N SER A 78 -9.94 -19.68 9.45
CA SER A 78 -8.60 -19.50 9.99
C SER A 78 -7.81 -18.50 9.15
N ILE A 79 -7.23 -17.50 9.82
CA ILE A 79 -6.58 -16.34 9.19
C ILE A 79 -5.10 -16.40 9.56
N ALA A 80 -4.21 -16.41 8.56
CA ALA A 80 -2.79 -16.16 8.75
C ALA A 80 -2.49 -14.67 8.66
N MET A 81 -1.68 -14.17 9.59
CA MET A 81 -1.11 -12.84 9.51
C MET A 81 0.15 -12.70 10.37
N THR A 82 0.89 -11.62 10.18
CA THR A 82 1.99 -11.21 11.06
C THR A 82 1.50 -10.16 12.07
N THR A 83 2.20 -10.00 13.20
CA THR A 83 1.85 -9.01 14.25
C THR A 83 2.29 -7.59 13.93
N ASP A 84 3.26 -7.43 13.03
CA ASP A 84 3.75 -6.13 12.56
C ASP A 84 2.79 -5.47 11.54
N HIS A 85 1.71 -6.16 11.17
CA HIS A 85 0.78 -5.67 10.18
C HIS A 85 -0.10 -4.53 10.74
N PRO A 86 -0.24 -3.39 10.02
CA PRO A 86 -1.11 -2.30 10.46
C PRO A 86 -2.59 -2.73 10.61
N TYR A 87 -2.97 -3.83 9.95
CA TYR A 87 -4.34 -4.36 9.97
C TYR A 87 -4.58 -5.42 11.06
N PHE A 88 -3.59 -5.73 11.92
CA PHE A 88 -3.78 -6.64 13.06
C PHE A 88 -4.91 -6.18 13.98
N ASN A 89 -4.92 -4.90 14.34
CA ASN A 89 -5.97 -4.32 15.17
C ASN A 89 -7.35 -4.34 14.47
N TYR A 90 -7.38 -4.15 13.16
CA TYR A 90 -8.62 -4.24 12.38
C TYR A 90 -9.25 -5.64 12.49
N ILE A 91 -8.47 -6.70 12.24
CA ILE A 91 -8.95 -8.07 12.41
C ILE A 91 -9.36 -8.32 13.86
N ARG A 92 -8.56 -7.86 14.83
CA ARG A 92 -8.86 -8.01 16.26
C ARG A 92 -10.21 -7.40 16.66
N ASN A 93 -10.65 -6.35 15.99
CA ASN A 93 -11.88 -5.63 16.32
C ASN A 93 -13.12 -6.08 15.52
N LEU A 94 -13.00 -7.07 14.62
CA LEU A 94 -14.15 -7.64 13.91
C LEU A 94 -15.22 -8.19 14.87
N PRO A 95 -16.52 -8.00 14.58
CA PRO A 95 -17.63 -8.27 15.51
C PRO A 95 -18.03 -9.75 15.58
N PHE A 96 -17.10 -10.68 15.31
CA PHE A 96 -17.32 -12.11 15.34
C PHE A 96 -16.07 -12.87 15.81
N PRO A 97 -16.23 -14.11 16.31
CA PRO A 97 -15.10 -14.97 16.68
C PRO A 97 -14.20 -15.27 15.47
N LYS A 98 -12.89 -15.24 15.71
CA LYS A 98 -11.86 -15.32 14.67
C LYS A 98 -10.76 -16.27 15.12
N LYS A 99 -10.28 -17.10 14.20
CA LYS A 99 -9.16 -18.01 14.42
C LYS A 99 -7.91 -17.41 13.76
N VAL A 100 -7.22 -16.54 14.49
CA VAL A 100 -6.00 -15.88 13.99
C VAL A 100 -4.78 -16.75 14.33
N ASN A 101 -4.01 -17.08 13.31
CA ASN A 101 -2.72 -17.77 13.40
C ASN A 101 -1.64 -16.76 13.05
N VAL A 102 -0.83 -16.42 14.05
CA VAL A 102 0.26 -15.46 13.87
C VAL A 102 1.48 -16.19 13.32
N PHE A 103 2.06 -15.68 12.24
CA PHE A 103 3.28 -16.19 11.65
C PHE A 103 4.44 -15.19 11.82
N PRO A 104 5.69 -15.66 11.91
CA PRO A 104 6.88 -14.80 11.94
C PRO A 104 7.05 -13.96 10.67
N SER A 105 6.61 -14.46 9.51
CA SER A 105 6.71 -13.79 8.23
C SER A 105 5.51 -14.06 7.31
N ALA A 106 5.29 -13.16 6.35
CA ALA A 106 4.24 -13.33 5.34
C ALA A 106 4.46 -14.57 4.45
N ASP A 107 5.72 -14.93 4.17
CA ASP A 107 6.06 -16.13 3.38
C ASP A 107 5.72 -17.42 4.15
N GLU A 108 5.94 -17.46 5.47
CA GLU A 108 5.52 -18.59 6.32
C GLU A 108 3.99 -18.69 6.41
N GLY A 109 3.30 -17.55 6.54
CA GLY A 109 1.83 -17.51 6.49
C GLY A 109 1.28 -18.02 5.14
N LEU A 110 1.91 -17.64 4.03
CA LEU A 110 1.59 -18.18 2.70
C LEU A 110 1.83 -19.68 2.64
N LEU A 111 2.95 -20.17 3.15
CA LEU A 111 3.23 -21.61 3.15
C LEU A 111 2.16 -22.38 3.92
N GLY A 112 1.78 -21.90 5.12
CA GLY A 112 0.66 -22.46 5.89
C GLY A 112 -0.65 -22.47 5.10
N PHE A 113 -0.94 -21.42 4.33
CA PHE A 113 -2.13 -21.36 3.47
C PHE A 113 -2.08 -22.38 2.32
N LEU A 114 -0.93 -22.49 1.64
CA LEU A 114 -0.75 -23.41 0.52
C LEU A 114 -0.87 -24.87 0.99
N LEU A 115 -0.34 -25.18 2.17
CA LEU A 115 -0.45 -26.49 2.82
C LEU A 115 -1.84 -26.78 3.41
N GLY A 116 -2.72 -25.78 3.51
CA GLY A 116 -4.09 -25.93 4.01
C GLY A 116 -4.22 -25.82 5.53
N SER A 117 -3.18 -25.38 6.24
CA SER A 117 -3.22 -25.12 7.69
C SER A 117 -4.07 -23.89 8.06
N VAL A 118 -4.25 -22.98 7.11
CA VAL A 118 -5.10 -21.79 7.23
C VAL A 118 -5.95 -21.59 5.98
N ASP A 119 -7.11 -20.95 6.14
CA ASP A 119 -8.06 -20.71 5.05
C ASP A 119 -7.73 -19.45 4.24
N VAL A 120 -7.15 -18.44 4.89
CA VAL A 120 -6.93 -17.11 4.32
C VAL A 120 -5.64 -16.50 4.87
N VAL A 121 -4.91 -15.76 4.04
CA VAL A 121 -3.81 -14.89 4.49
C VAL A 121 -4.28 -13.43 4.40
N LEU A 122 -4.11 -12.64 5.45
CA LEU A 122 -4.30 -11.19 5.39
C LEU A 122 -2.97 -10.51 5.07
N LEU A 123 -2.94 -9.71 4.02
CA LEU A 123 -1.76 -8.96 3.59
C LEU A 123 -2.12 -7.52 3.20
N ASP A 124 -1.11 -6.66 3.13
CA ASP A 124 -1.21 -5.41 2.40
C ASP A 124 -1.32 -5.66 0.90
N ARG A 125 -2.14 -4.84 0.23
CA ARG A 125 -2.44 -4.94 -1.20
C ARG A 125 -1.19 -5.10 -2.06
N PHE A 126 -0.11 -4.36 -1.80
CA PHE A 126 1.08 -4.44 -2.66
C PHE A 126 1.89 -5.72 -2.46
N ASP A 127 2.00 -6.18 -1.22
CA ASP A 127 2.63 -7.47 -0.91
C ASP A 127 1.81 -8.62 -1.47
N ALA A 128 0.49 -8.54 -1.33
CA ALA A 128 -0.47 -9.39 -2.01
C ALA A 128 -0.21 -9.43 -3.52
N LEU A 129 -0.21 -8.31 -4.23
CA LEU A 129 -0.03 -8.32 -5.70
C LEU A 129 1.33 -8.90 -6.12
N LYS A 130 2.39 -8.65 -5.35
CA LYS A 130 3.71 -9.28 -5.56
C LYS A 130 3.62 -10.80 -5.40
N MET A 131 2.90 -11.28 -4.41
CA MET A 131 2.70 -12.70 -4.13
C MET A 131 1.78 -13.37 -5.17
N TYR A 132 0.70 -12.70 -5.57
CA TYR A 132 -0.19 -13.14 -6.64
C TYR A 132 0.57 -13.36 -7.95
N LYS A 133 1.47 -12.44 -8.29
CA LYS A 133 2.33 -12.57 -9.48
C LYS A 133 3.24 -13.80 -9.44
N LYS A 134 3.64 -14.27 -8.25
CA LYS A 134 4.46 -15.48 -8.08
C LYS A 134 3.65 -16.76 -8.16
N VAL A 135 2.45 -16.78 -7.56
CA VAL A 135 1.66 -18.00 -7.36
C VAL A 135 0.63 -18.24 -8.47
N GLY A 136 0.02 -17.16 -8.99
CA GLY A 136 -0.92 -17.20 -10.11
C GLY A 136 -2.41 -17.37 -9.74
N PRO A 137 -3.31 -17.06 -10.68
CA PRO A 137 -4.78 -17.07 -10.49
C PRO A 137 -5.37 -18.45 -10.19
N GLU A 138 -4.75 -19.53 -10.64
CA GLU A 138 -5.29 -20.88 -10.49
C GLU A 138 -5.33 -21.35 -9.03
N LYS A 139 -4.42 -20.81 -8.21
CA LYS A 139 -4.28 -21.19 -6.80
C LYS A 139 -4.78 -20.13 -5.84
N LEU A 140 -4.97 -18.89 -6.32
CA LEU A 140 -5.24 -17.74 -5.48
C LEU A 140 -6.22 -16.76 -6.11
N GLN A 141 -7.08 -16.21 -5.26
CA GLN A 141 -7.81 -14.98 -5.49
C GLN A 141 -7.39 -13.92 -4.47
N VAL A 142 -7.45 -12.65 -4.89
CA VAL A 142 -7.21 -11.49 -4.04
C VAL A 142 -8.54 -10.77 -3.86
N SER A 143 -8.95 -10.52 -2.62
CA SER A 143 -10.17 -9.74 -2.37
C SER A 143 -10.02 -8.28 -2.79
N PRO A 144 -11.14 -7.54 -2.92
CA PRO A 144 -11.12 -6.09 -2.80
C PRO A 144 -10.46 -5.64 -1.48
N LEU A 145 -10.11 -4.35 -1.41
CA LEU A 145 -9.63 -3.74 -0.16
C LEU A 145 -10.72 -3.87 0.92
N LEU A 146 -10.40 -4.53 2.03
CA LEU A 146 -11.25 -4.55 3.22
C LEU A 146 -11.28 -3.20 3.91
N TRP A 147 -10.17 -2.48 3.81
CA TRP A 147 -9.98 -1.11 4.28
C TRP A 147 -9.08 -0.40 3.28
N SER A 148 -9.42 0.84 2.90
CA SER A 148 -8.63 1.64 1.97
C SER A 148 -7.78 2.66 2.73
N GLN A 149 -6.50 2.73 2.40
CA GLN A 149 -5.56 3.71 2.93
C GLN A 149 -4.91 4.47 1.77
N PRO A 150 -5.13 5.79 1.64
CA PRO A 150 -4.45 6.58 0.64
C PRO A 150 -2.95 6.72 0.96
N MET A 151 -2.15 6.75 -0.09
CA MET A 151 -0.72 7.04 -0.02
C MET A 151 -0.43 8.40 -0.62
N TYR A 152 0.38 9.19 0.06
CA TYR A 152 0.68 10.55 -0.34
C TYR A 152 2.18 10.72 -0.59
N VAL A 153 2.51 11.73 -1.40
CA VAL A 153 3.82 12.37 -1.32
C VAL A 153 3.71 13.43 -0.22
N VAL A 154 4.64 13.41 0.71
CA VAL A 154 4.72 14.34 1.82
C VAL A 154 5.87 15.32 1.59
N VAL A 155 5.60 16.60 1.77
CA VAL A 155 6.50 17.74 1.57
C VAL A 155 6.49 18.59 2.84
N SER A 156 7.55 19.33 3.16
CA SER A 156 7.50 20.31 4.27
C SER A 156 6.56 21.48 3.95
N THR A 157 5.81 21.99 4.93
CA THR A 157 4.79 23.06 4.72
C THR A 157 5.38 24.44 4.38
N ASP A 158 6.67 24.66 4.62
CA ASP A 158 7.35 25.94 4.44
C ASP A 158 8.82 25.70 4.02
N PRO A 159 9.33 26.32 2.93
CA PRO A 159 8.70 27.20 1.94
C PRO A 159 8.07 26.45 0.74
N LYS A 160 7.69 25.17 0.87
CA LYS A 160 7.53 24.26 -0.29
C LYS A 160 6.07 24.00 -0.75
N LYS A 161 5.08 24.84 -0.44
CA LYS A 161 3.70 24.66 -0.94
C LYS A 161 3.61 24.57 -2.47
N GLU A 162 4.47 25.29 -3.19
CA GLU A 162 4.53 25.24 -4.65
C GLU A 162 4.94 23.85 -5.17
N VAL A 163 5.75 23.11 -4.42
CA VAL A 163 6.20 21.76 -4.77
C VAL A 163 5.03 20.79 -4.77
N THR A 164 4.17 20.83 -3.75
CA THR A 164 2.97 19.99 -3.67
C THR A 164 2.01 20.28 -4.82
N ALA A 165 1.77 21.56 -5.12
CA ALA A 165 0.93 21.96 -6.25
C ALA A 165 1.50 21.47 -7.59
N ALA A 166 2.81 21.56 -7.80
CA ALA A 166 3.49 21.06 -8.99
C ALA A 166 3.41 19.53 -9.09
N ILE A 167 3.57 18.80 -7.98
CA ILE A 167 3.38 17.34 -7.91
C ILE A 167 1.95 16.98 -8.31
N ASN A 168 0.94 17.67 -7.77
CA ASN A 168 -0.47 17.40 -8.07
C ASN A 168 -0.79 17.64 -9.55
N LYS A 169 -0.31 18.75 -10.12
CA LYS A 169 -0.48 19.06 -11.54
C LYS A 169 0.14 17.98 -12.43
N ALA A 170 1.37 17.55 -12.11
CA ALA A 170 2.05 16.49 -12.83
C ALA A 170 1.33 15.14 -12.70
N LEU A 171 0.91 14.77 -11.50
CA LEU A 171 0.16 13.54 -11.25
C LEU A 171 -1.15 13.51 -12.04
N ASN A 172 -1.93 14.60 -12.02
CA ASN A 172 -3.19 14.71 -12.78
C ASN A 172 -2.96 14.55 -14.29
N LYS A 173 -1.88 15.14 -14.82
CA LYS A 173 -1.52 14.96 -16.23
C LYS A 173 -1.18 13.51 -16.56
N LEU A 174 -0.40 12.83 -15.71
CA LEU A 174 -0.05 11.42 -15.89
C LEU A 174 -1.26 10.47 -15.75
N GLN A 175 -2.24 10.85 -14.92
CA GLN A 175 -3.48 10.10 -14.76
C GLN A 175 -4.42 10.28 -15.97
N SER A 176 -4.55 11.50 -16.48
CA SER A 176 -5.44 11.82 -17.61
C SER A 176 -4.92 11.31 -18.95
N ASN A 177 -3.61 11.27 -19.16
CA ASN A 177 -3.02 10.77 -20.41
C ASN A 177 -2.76 9.25 -20.43
N GLY A 178 -3.23 8.51 -19.41
CA GLY A 178 -3.11 7.06 -19.34
C GLY A 178 -1.73 6.51 -18.94
N VAL A 179 -0.69 7.35 -18.82
CA VAL A 179 0.66 6.90 -18.45
C VAL A 179 0.66 6.25 -17.06
N TYR A 180 -0.07 6.82 -16.10
CA TYR A 180 -0.24 6.23 -14.77
C TYR A 180 -0.82 4.81 -14.86
N ALA A 181 -1.92 4.64 -15.61
CA ALA A 181 -2.63 3.36 -15.68
C ALA A 181 -1.74 2.26 -16.29
N THR A 182 -0.97 2.59 -17.34
CA THR A 182 0.03 1.69 -17.92
C THR A 182 1.10 1.30 -16.91
N LEU A 183 1.62 2.28 -16.15
CA LEU A 183 2.63 2.02 -15.12
C LEU A 183 2.07 1.12 -14.01
N SER A 184 0.88 1.43 -13.52
CA SER A 184 0.21 0.67 -12.46
C SER A 184 0.01 -0.79 -12.87
N LYS A 185 -0.53 -1.04 -14.07
CA LYS A 185 -0.72 -2.41 -14.58
C LYS A 185 0.60 -3.15 -14.77
N LYS A 186 1.66 -2.46 -15.21
CA LYS A 186 3.00 -3.07 -15.37
C LYS A 186 3.55 -3.62 -14.04
N TYR A 187 3.40 -2.88 -12.95
CA TYR A 187 3.96 -3.28 -11.65
C TYR A 187 3.01 -4.12 -10.79
N PHE A 188 1.70 -3.88 -10.91
CA PHE A 188 0.70 -4.39 -9.97
C PHE A 188 -0.43 -5.18 -10.64
N THR A 189 -0.36 -5.42 -11.95
CA THR A 189 -1.38 -6.10 -12.79
C THR A 189 -2.76 -5.43 -12.82
N GLN A 190 -2.95 -4.35 -12.07
CA GLN A 190 -4.19 -3.59 -11.98
C GLN A 190 -3.93 -2.10 -11.76
N ASP A 191 -4.98 -1.29 -11.83
CA ASP A 191 -4.93 0.11 -11.44
C ASP A 191 -5.03 0.23 -9.91
N VAL A 192 -4.05 0.89 -9.29
CA VAL A 192 -3.96 1.04 -7.83
C VAL A 192 -4.34 2.43 -7.35
N ARG A 193 -4.94 3.26 -8.21
CA ARG A 193 -5.56 4.52 -7.78
C ARG A 193 -6.61 4.25 -6.71
N CYS A 194 -6.81 5.25 -5.87
CA CYS A 194 -7.94 5.27 -4.95
C CYS A 194 -9.24 5.30 -5.78
N THR A 195 -10.10 4.31 -5.57
CA THR A 195 -11.47 4.32 -6.07
C THR A 195 -12.35 5.00 -5.03
N GLN A 196 -13.29 5.83 -5.48
CA GLN A 196 -14.34 6.38 -4.61
C GLN A 196 -15.29 5.27 -4.17
#